data_AF-A0A662V9N4-F1
#
_entry.id   AF-A0A662V9N4-F1
#
_cell.length_a   1.000
_cell.length_b   1.000
_cell.length_c   1.000
_cell.angle_alpha   90.00
_cell.angle_beta   90.00
_cell.angle_gamma   90.00
#
_symmetry.space_group_name_H-M   'P 1'
#
loop_
_entity.id
_entity.type
_entity.pdbx_description
1 polymer ?
#
loop_
_entity_poly.entity_id
_entity_poly.type
_entity_poly.pdbx_seq_one_letter_code
_entity_poly.pdbx_strand_id
1 'polypeptide(L)'
;MVSVAKVKVLDEYGELLITLGQLYAALKNGAKLEGHYMVFKGELVEEEVPEVEFCPSDEDIKFIVTSNEDPLSRICSETYKYFRDRCAACAIKVFSVLLNDWVINEDELLKIFEVSKKWDLKLEWRNGSIVLTRCEDSWSKALNIIRRAINELK
;
A
#
# COMPACT_ATOMS: atom_id res chain seq x y z
N MET A 1 -15.81 25.70 -15.43
CA MET A 1 -16.10 24.25 -15.52
C MET A 1 -14.84 23.54 -15.04
N VAL A 2 -14.93 22.69 -14.01
CA VAL A 2 -13.77 21.89 -13.59
C VAL A 2 -13.69 20.70 -14.55
N SER A 3 -12.61 20.60 -15.32
CA SER A 3 -12.40 19.49 -16.26
C SER A 3 -12.23 18.17 -15.50
N VAL A 4 -12.98 17.15 -15.90
CA VAL A 4 -12.74 15.77 -15.49
C VAL A 4 -11.56 15.25 -16.29
N ALA A 5 -10.48 14.86 -15.63
CA ALA A 5 -9.31 14.27 -16.26
C ALA A 5 -9.32 12.75 -16.06
N LYS A 6 -9.03 12.00 -17.13
CA LYS A 6 -8.73 10.57 -17.07
C LYS A 6 -7.23 10.41 -17.27
N VAL A 7 -6.54 9.93 -16.25
CA VAL A 7 -5.07 9.83 -16.22
C VAL A 7 -4.68 8.36 -16.05
N LYS A 8 -3.68 7.91 -16.80
CA LYS A 8 -3.09 6.58 -16.61
C LYS A 8 -2.23 6.62 -15.36
N VAL A 9 -2.57 5.81 -14.35
CA VAL A 9 -1.88 5.79 -13.05
C VAL A 9 -1.11 4.50 -12.81
N LEU A 10 -1.36 3.46 -13.61
CA LEU A 10 -0.62 2.20 -13.56
C LEU A 10 -0.04 1.85 -14.94
N ASP A 11 1.14 1.24 -14.97
CA ASP A 11 1.69 0.60 -16.17
C ASP A 11 1.13 -0.83 -16.37
N GLU A 12 1.55 -1.52 -17.45
CA GLU A 12 1.10 -2.89 -17.75
C GLU A 12 1.52 -3.96 -16.73
N TYR A 13 2.48 -3.65 -15.86
CA TYR A 13 2.93 -4.52 -14.77
C TYR A 13 2.23 -4.19 -13.46
N GLY A 14 1.34 -3.20 -13.47
CA GLY A 14 0.66 -2.70 -12.29
C GLY A 14 1.57 -1.88 -11.39
N GLU A 15 2.62 -1.26 -11.91
CA GLU A 15 3.46 -0.29 -11.19
C GLU A 15 2.85 1.12 -11.27
N LEU A 16 3.02 1.89 -10.20
CA LEU A 16 2.44 3.23 -10.08
C LEU A 16 3.25 4.24 -10.90
N LEU A 17 2.56 4.96 -11.78
CA LEU A 17 3.12 6.02 -12.63
C LEU A 17 3.11 7.41 -11.96
N ILE A 18 2.51 7.49 -10.78
CA ILE A 18 2.38 8.69 -9.95
C ILE A 18 2.95 8.38 -8.56
N THR A 19 3.15 9.40 -7.73
CA THR A 19 3.55 9.18 -6.33
C THR A 19 2.38 8.60 -5.52
N LEU A 20 2.68 7.96 -4.38
CA LEU A 20 1.63 7.52 -3.46
C LEU A 20 0.91 8.73 -2.84
N GLY A 21 1.62 9.85 -2.65
CA GLY A 21 1.04 11.12 -2.22
C GLY A 21 0.02 11.68 -3.21
N GLN A 22 0.32 11.64 -4.51
CA GLN A 22 -0.62 12.03 -5.57
C GLN A 22 -1.85 11.12 -5.61
N LEU A 23 -1.66 9.80 -5.47
CA LEU A 23 -2.77 8.85 -5.43
C LEU A 23 -3.67 9.12 -4.22
N TYR A 24 -3.07 9.29 -3.04
CA TYR A 24 -3.79 9.61 -1.82
C TYR A 24 -4.60 10.91 -1.93
N ALA A 25 -3.95 11.98 -2.40
CA ALA A 25 -4.61 13.28 -2.58
C ALA A 25 -5.80 13.17 -3.55
N ALA A 26 -5.64 12.44 -4.65
CA ALA A 26 -6.71 12.25 -5.62
C ALA A 26 -7.91 11.48 -5.03
N LEU A 27 -7.66 10.39 -4.30
CA LEU A 27 -8.71 9.59 -3.64
C LEU A 27 -9.49 10.42 -2.62
N LYS A 28 -8.79 11.19 -1.78
CA LYS A 28 -9.39 12.11 -0.80
C LYS A 28 -10.29 13.16 -1.46
N ASN A 29 -10.00 13.54 -2.71
CA ASN A 29 -10.81 14.45 -3.52
C ASN A 29 -11.86 13.74 -4.39
N GLY A 30 -12.13 12.46 -4.12
CA GLY A 30 -13.21 11.70 -4.78
C GLY A 30 -12.85 11.16 -6.16
N ALA A 31 -11.57 10.90 -6.43
CA ALA A 31 -11.15 10.17 -7.62
C ALA A 31 -11.78 8.77 -7.68
N LYS A 32 -11.96 8.27 -8.90
CA LYS A 32 -12.46 6.93 -9.21
C LYS A 32 -11.44 6.11 -9.98
N LEU A 33 -11.28 4.85 -9.59
CA LEU A 33 -10.29 3.93 -10.13
C LEU A 33 -10.93 3.06 -11.22
N GLU A 34 -10.27 2.95 -12.38
CA GLU A 34 -10.79 2.23 -13.56
C GLU A 34 -9.65 1.51 -14.29
N GLY A 35 -9.41 0.23 -13.96
CA GLY A 35 -8.28 -0.53 -14.51
C GLY A 35 -6.96 0.21 -14.27
N HIS A 36 -6.20 0.48 -15.32
CA HIS A 36 -4.94 1.24 -15.24
C HIS A 36 -5.10 2.76 -15.10
N TYR A 37 -6.33 3.26 -15.00
CA TYR A 37 -6.64 4.69 -15.04
C TYR A 37 -7.31 5.15 -13.76
N MET A 38 -7.24 6.46 -13.55
CA MET A 38 -7.98 7.17 -12.53
C MET A 38 -8.74 8.33 -13.18
N VAL A 39 -9.99 8.50 -12.78
CA VAL A 39 -10.87 9.59 -13.21
C VAL A 39 -11.05 10.52 -12.01
N PHE A 40 -10.65 11.79 -12.15
CA PHE A 40 -10.79 12.75 -11.06
C PHE A 40 -11.00 14.17 -11.57
N LYS A 41 -11.47 15.06 -10.69
CA LYS A 41 -11.71 16.47 -10.99
C LYS A 41 -10.66 17.31 -10.28
N GLY A 42 -9.79 17.97 -11.04
CA GLY A 42 -8.75 18.84 -10.50
C GLY A 42 -7.36 18.52 -11.04
N GLU A 43 -6.35 19.02 -10.36
CA GLU A 43 -4.94 18.75 -10.65
C GLU A 43 -4.40 17.70 -9.69
N LEU A 44 -3.42 16.90 -10.14
CA LEU A 44 -2.68 16.01 -9.24
C LEU A 44 -1.80 16.90 -8.35
N VAL A 45 -2.11 16.90 -7.06
CA VAL A 45 -1.33 17.59 -6.04
C VAL A 45 -0.59 16.57 -5.19
N GLU A 46 0.58 16.93 -4.71
CA GLU A 46 1.36 16.11 -3.78
C GLU A 46 0.83 16.33 -2.36
N GLU A 47 0.47 15.26 -1.66
CA GLU A 47 0.21 15.29 -0.22
C GLU A 47 1.18 14.37 0.50
N GLU A 48 1.63 14.79 1.68
CA GLU A 48 2.58 14.02 2.47
C GLU A 48 1.96 12.68 2.90
N VAL A 49 2.58 11.61 2.43
CA VAL A 49 2.42 10.23 2.88
C VAL A 49 3.77 9.75 3.37
N PRO A 50 3.82 8.82 4.34
CA PRO A 50 5.07 8.24 4.82
C PRO A 50 5.69 7.31 3.76
N GLU A 51 6.12 7.86 2.63
CA GLU A 51 6.89 7.16 1.60
C GLU A 51 8.32 6.93 2.08
N VAL A 52 8.88 5.76 1.78
CA VAL A 52 10.31 5.48 1.96
C VAL A 52 10.83 4.74 0.74
N GLU A 53 11.87 5.29 0.11
CA GLU A 53 12.72 4.49 -0.78
C GLU A 53 13.46 3.45 0.06
N PHE A 54 12.95 2.23 0.07
CA PHE A 54 13.63 1.15 0.74
C PHE A 54 14.69 0.56 -0.19
N CYS A 55 15.97 0.84 0.06
CA CYS A 55 17.06 0.07 -0.56
C CYS A 55 16.93 -1.40 -0.13
N PRO A 56 16.86 -2.35 -1.07
CA PRO A 56 16.88 -3.77 -0.73
C PRO A 56 18.11 -4.06 0.12
N SER A 57 17.87 -4.63 1.31
CA SER A 57 18.94 -5.29 2.04
C SER A 57 19.46 -6.43 1.16
N ASP A 58 20.77 -6.61 1.08
CA ASP A 58 21.47 -7.70 0.40
C ASP A 58 21.15 -9.11 0.99
N GLU A 59 19.99 -9.30 1.63
CA GLU A 59 19.66 -10.48 2.46
C GLU A 59 18.37 -11.19 2.01
N ASP A 60 18.47 -12.53 1.96
CA ASP A 60 17.37 -13.46 1.69
C ASP A 60 16.14 -13.20 2.58
N ILE A 61 14.99 -13.01 1.95
CA ILE A 61 13.66 -13.03 2.58
C ILE A 61 13.35 -14.48 3.01
N LYS A 62 13.83 -14.92 4.18
CA LYS A 62 13.71 -16.33 4.64
C LYS A 62 12.42 -16.68 5.38
N PHE A 63 11.58 -15.70 5.72
CA PHE A 63 10.40 -15.96 6.56
C PHE A 63 9.20 -15.14 6.10
N ILE A 64 8.38 -15.75 5.26
CA ILE A 64 7.00 -15.34 5.00
C ILE A 64 6.14 -16.07 6.03
N VAL A 65 5.47 -15.34 6.91
CA VAL A 65 4.50 -15.94 7.84
C VAL A 65 3.12 -15.90 7.19
N THR A 66 2.78 -16.97 6.47
CA THR A 66 1.39 -17.24 6.05
C THR A 66 0.67 -17.95 7.19
N SER A 67 -0.19 -17.25 7.93
CA SER A 67 -1.07 -17.89 8.91
C SER A 67 -2.38 -18.28 8.23
N ASN A 68 -2.61 -19.59 8.03
CA ASN A 68 -3.87 -20.12 7.49
C ASN A 68 -5.05 -20.02 8.47
N GLU A 69 -4.84 -19.55 9.70
CA GLU A 69 -5.85 -19.50 10.76
C GLU A 69 -6.35 -18.07 11.06
N ASP A 70 -5.81 -17.04 10.40
CA ASP A 70 -6.16 -15.65 10.69
C ASP A 70 -6.82 -14.97 9.47
N PRO A 71 -8.06 -14.46 9.59
CA PRO A 71 -8.70 -13.61 8.57
C PRO A 71 -7.85 -12.40 8.14
N LEU A 72 -6.81 -12.03 8.91
CA LEU A 72 -5.76 -11.08 8.52
C LEU A 72 -5.10 -11.40 7.17
N SER A 73 -5.06 -12.68 6.77
CA SER A 73 -4.50 -13.17 5.50
C SER A 73 -5.22 -12.67 4.24
N ARG A 74 -6.46 -12.14 4.35
CA ARG A 74 -7.19 -11.58 3.19
C ARG A 74 -6.78 -10.16 2.83
N ILE A 75 -6.32 -9.37 3.80
CA ILE A 75 -5.86 -7.98 3.56
C ILE A 75 -4.34 -7.97 3.47
N CYS A 76 -3.65 -8.63 4.39
CA CYS A 76 -2.20 -8.75 4.38
C CYS A 76 -1.80 -10.16 3.94
N SER A 77 -1.55 -10.37 2.65
CA SER A 77 -1.30 -11.71 2.10
C SER A 77 0.00 -12.31 2.65
N GLU A 78 0.98 -11.47 2.98
CA GLU A 78 2.30 -11.88 3.43
C GLU A 78 2.86 -10.86 4.44
N THR A 79 3.07 -11.29 5.69
CA THR A 79 3.93 -10.54 6.62
C THR A 79 5.30 -11.19 6.68
N TYR A 80 6.36 -10.43 6.40
CA TYR A 80 7.72 -10.95 6.33
C TYR A 80 8.73 -10.14 7.13
N LYS A 81 9.87 -10.77 7.40
CA LYS A 81 11.06 -10.16 8.02
C LYS A 81 11.84 -9.37 6.98
N TYR A 82 12.38 -8.23 7.40
CA TYR A 82 13.18 -7.38 6.55
C TYR A 82 14.26 -6.64 7.33
N PHE A 83 15.32 -6.22 6.62
CA PHE A 83 16.48 -5.46 7.13
C PHE A 83 17.01 -5.99 8.48
N ARG A 84 17.77 -7.09 8.43
CA ARG A 84 18.43 -7.70 9.60
C ARG A 84 17.50 -7.95 10.78
N ASP A 85 16.29 -8.45 10.53
CA ASP A 85 15.27 -8.75 11.54
C ASP A 85 14.85 -7.55 12.42
N ARG A 86 14.99 -6.32 11.92
CA ARG A 86 14.52 -5.10 12.61
C ARG A 86 13.18 -4.60 12.07
N CYS A 87 12.87 -4.91 10.81
CA CYS A 87 11.68 -4.43 10.15
C CYS A 87 10.71 -5.56 9.84
N ALA A 88 9.42 -5.31 10.06
CA ALA A 88 8.35 -6.14 9.56
C ALA A 88 7.69 -5.41 8.38
N ALA A 89 7.22 -6.16 7.40
CA ALA A 89 6.50 -5.62 6.25
C ALA A 89 5.26 -6.46 5.96
N CYS A 90 4.21 -5.82 5.47
CA CYS A 90 2.92 -6.41 5.13
C CYS A 90 2.53 -5.99 3.71
N ALA A 91 2.33 -6.94 2.80
CA ALA A 91 1.84 -6.65 1.46
C ALA A 91 0.31 -6.80 1.37
N ILE A 92 -0.37 -5.77 0.87
CA ILE A 92 -1.80 -5.75 0.58
C ILE A 92 -1.98 -5.70 -0.94
N LYS A 93 -2.67 -6.68 -1.51
CA LYS A 93 -2.97 -6.70 -2.95
C LYS A 93 -4.07 -5.67 -3.24
N VAL A 94 -3.75 -4.66 -4.03
CA VAL A 94 -4.69 -3.55 -4.35
C VAL A 94 -5.15 -3.57 -5.80
N PHE A 95 -4.31 -4.05 -6.72
CA PHE A 95 -4.59 -4.16 -8.14
C PHE A 95 -4.14 -5.54 -8.69
N SER A 96 -5.00 -6.16 -9.49
CA SER A 96 -4.71 -7.43 -10.17
C SER A 96 -4.43 -7.18 -11.64
N VAL A 97 -3.17 -7.35 -12.04
CA VAL A 97 -2.74 -7.27 -13.45
C VAL A 97 -3.48 -8.29 -14.31
N LEU A 98 -3.68 -9.51 -13.80
CA LEU A 98 -4.37 -10.58 -14.52
C LEU A 98 -5.84 -10.26 -14.79
N LEU A 99 -6.52 -9.63 -13.82
CA LEU A 99 -7.91 -9.24 -13.97
C LEU A 99 -8.07 -7.86 -14.61
N ASN A 100 -6.97 -7.10 -14.71
CA ASN A 100 -6.96 -5.68 -15.08
C ASN A 100 -7.96 -4.87 -14.23
N ASP A 101 -7.97 -5.13 -12.92
CA ASP A 101 -8.96 -4.55 -12.02
C ASP A 101 -8.43 -4.32 -10.60
N TRP A 102 -9.04 -3.37 -9.90
CA TRP A 102 -8.76 -3.06 -8.51
C TRP A 102 -9.40 -4.10 -7.61
N VAL A 103 -8.60 -4.69 -6.73
CA VAL A 103 -9.04 -5.74 -5.79
C VAL A 103 -9.76 -5.14 -4.59
N ILE A 104 -9.47 -3.87 -4.29
CA ILE A 104 -10.11 -3.07 -3.24
C ILE A 104 -10.71 -1.79 -3.85
N ASN A 105 -11.72 -1.23 -3.21
CA ASN A 105 -12.34 0.01 -3.66
C ASN A 105 -11.60 1.27 -3.15
N GLU A 106 -12.05 2.46 -3.56
CA GLU A 106 -11.40 3.72 -3.22
C GLU A 106 -11.41 4.03 -1.72
N ASP A 107 -12.49 3.71 -1.01
CA ASP A 107 -12.62 3.95 0.42
C ASP A 107 -11.67 3.05 1.22
N GLU A 108 -11.54 1.78 0.81
CA GLU A 108 -10.59 0.83 1.39
C GLU A 108 -9.14 1.29 1.17
N LEU A 109 -8.82 1.73 -0.05
CA LEU A 109 -7.48 2.22 -0.37
C LEU A 109 -7.14 3.50 0.41
N LEU A 110 -8.09 4.44 0.51
CA LEU A 110 -7.94 5.63 1.32
C LEU A 110 -7.73 5.29 2.81
N LYS A 111 -8.48 4.31 3.33
CA LYS A 111 -8.33 3.82 4.71
C LYS A 111 -6.94 3.26 4.98
N ILE A 112 -6.32 2.56 4.01
CA ILE A 112 -4.92 2.09 4.11
C ILE A 112 -3.96 3.27 4.32
N PHE A 113 -4.09 4.34 3.54
CA PHE A 113 -3.26 5.54 3.70
C PHE A 113 -3.44 6.17 5.08
N GLU A 114 -4.69 6.36 5.53
CA GLU A 114 -5.00 6.98 6.83
C GLU A 114 -4.44 6.18 8.01
N VAL A 115 -4.61 4.85 7.99
CA VAL A 115 -4.04 3.96 9.01
C VAL A 115 -2.51 4.02 8.97
N SER A 116 -1.91 4.05 7.79
CA SER A 116 -0.45 4.12 7.65
C SER A 116 0.12 5.41 8.23
N LYS A 117 -0.55 6.55 8.00
CA LYS A 117 -0.18 7.83 8.63
C LYS A 117 -0.30 7.77 10.15
N LYS A 118 -1.43 7.30 10.66
CA LYS A 118 -1.70 7.20 12.11
C LYS A 118 -0.66 6.36 12.84
N TRP A 119 -0.20 5.27 12.22
CA TRP A 119 0.73 4.31 12.81
C TRP A 119 2.19 4.52 12.38
N ASP A 120 2.48 5.58 11.61
CA ASP A 120 3.79 5.85 10.99
C ASP A 120 4.37 4.57 10.32
N LEU A 121 3.54 3.94 9.48
CA LEU A 121 3.93 2.84 8.63
C LEU A 121 4.42 3.39 7.30
N LYS A 122 5.62 2.96 6.89
CA LYS A 122 6.19 3.37 5.62
C LYS A 122 5.52 2.62 4.48
N LEU A 123 5.17 3.35 3.42
CA LEU A 123 4.45 2.82 2.27
C LEU A 123 5.36 2.68 1.05
N GLU A 124 5.18 1.58 0.33
CA GLU A 124 5.77 1.31 -0.98
C GLU A 124 4.68 0.71 -1.88
N TRP A 125 4.73 1.03 -3.18
CA TRP A 125 3.93 0.34 -4.19
C TRP A 125 4.80 -0.66 -4.94
N ARG A 126 4.31 -1.88 -5.15
CA ARG A 126 5.01 -2.90 -5.93
C ARG A 126 4.06 -3.93 -6.54
N ASN A 127 4.13 -4.12 -7.85
CA ASN A 127 3.37 -5.11 -8.64
C ASN A 127 1.88 -5.15 -8.28
N GLY A 128 1.23 -3.98 -8.25
CA GLY A 128 -0.17 -3.84 -7.87
C GLY A 128 -0.47 -4.11 -6.40
N SER A 129 0.52 -4.00 -5.52
CA SER A 129 0.38 -4.18 -4.07
C SER A 129 0.90 -2.96 -3.33
N ILE A 130 0.29 -2.64 -2.20
CA ILE A 130 0.85 -1.67 -1.24
C ILE A 130 1.54 -2.44 -0.13
N VAL A 131 2.81 -2.11 0.11
CA VAL A 131 3.61 -2.68 1.18
C VAL A 131 3.68 -1.69 2.33
N LEU A 132 3.23 -2.11 3.51
CA LEU A 132 3.32 -1.36 4.75
C LEU A 132 4.50 -1.89 5.57
N THR A 133 5.43 -1.01 5.93
CA THR A 133 6.67 -1.37 6.62
C THR A 133 6.83 -0.62 7.92
N ARG A 134 7.31 -1.31 8.96
CA ARG A 134 7.71 -0.70 10.23
C ARG A 134 9.05 -1.26 10.66
N CYS A 135 9.95 -0.41 11.11
CA CYS A 135 11.24 -0.79 11.67
C CYS A 135 11.29 -0.45 13.16
N GLU A 136 11.76 -1.40 13.96
CA GLU A 136 11.88 -1.29 15.41
C GLU A 136 13.19 -1.92 15.88
N ASP A 137 13.43 -1.94 17.19
CA ASP A 137 14.60 -2.64 17.76
C ASP A 137 14.58 -4.15 17.54
N SER A 138 13.40 -4.72 17.27
CA SER A 138 13.23 -6.15 17.00
C SER A 138 12.02 -6.39 16.10
N TRP A 139 12.10 -7.37 15.21
CA TRP A 139 11.01 -7.78 14.34
C TRP A 139 9.70 -8.04 15.08
N SER A 140 9.73 -8.68 16.26
CA SER A 140 8.51 -8.96 17.03
C SER A 140 7.77 -7.70 17.47
N LYS A 141 8.50 -6.62 17.79
CA LYS A 141 7.90 -5.30 18.07
C LYS A 141 7.27 -4.71 16.81
N ALA A 142 8.02 -4.68 15.70
CA ALA A 142 7.52 -4.18 14.42
C ALA A 142 6.27 -4.93 13.95
N LEU A 143 6.27 -6.26 14.05
CA LEU A 143 5.14 -7.13 13.73
C LEU A 143 3.91 -6.79 14.56
N ASN A 144 4.07 -6.58 15.86
CA ASN A 144 2.95 -6.26 16.74
C ASN A 144 2.32 -4.90 16.39
N ILE A 145 3.12 -3.92 15.97
CA ILE A 145 2.63 -2.62 15.48
C ILE A 145 1.83 -2.82 14.18
N ILE A 146 2.41 -3.53 13.21
CA ILE A 146 1.74 -3.82 11.93
C ILE A 146 0.41 -4.55 12.15
N ARG A 147 0.38 -5.58 13.02
CA ARG A 147 -0.86 -6.32 13.34
C ARG A 147 -1.95 -5.43 13.93
N ARG A 148 -1.59 -4.48 14.80
CA ARG A 148 -2.55 -3.52 15.37
C ARG A 148 -3.11 -2.61 14.29
N ALA A 149 -2.24 -2.09 13.41
CA ALA A 149 -2.65 -1.25 12.30
C ALA A 149 -3.59 -1.99 11.32
N ILE A 150 -3.25 -3.22 10.92
CA ILE A 150 -4.09 -4.02 10.01
C ILE A 150 -5.47 -4.32 10.63
N ASN A 151 -5.56 -4.52 11.94
CA ASN A 151 -6.84 -4.72 12.60
C ASN A 151 -7.79 -3.51 12.51
N GLU A 152 -7.26 -2.30 12.30
CA GLU A 152 -8.08 -1.11 12.07
C GLU A 152 -8.58 -1.00 10.62
N LEU A 153 -8.04 -1.80 9.69
CA LEU A 153 -8.52 -1.85 8.31
C LEU A 153 -9.82 -2.67 8.18
N LYS A 154 -10.15 -3.52 9.16
CA LYS A 154 -11.44 -4.22 9.28
C LYS A 154 -12.59 -3.24 9.51
#